data_AF-A0A6P0Y2U8-F1
#
_entry.id   AF-A0A6P0Y2U8-F1
#
_cell.length_a   1.000
_cell.length_b   1.000
_cell.length_c   1.000
_cell.angle_alpha   90.00
_cell.angle_beta   90.00
_cell.angle_gamma   90.00
#
_symmetry.space_group_name_H-M   'P 1'
#
loop_
_entity.id
_entity.type
_entity.pdbx_description
1 polymer ?
#
loop_
_entity_poly.entity_id
_entity_poly.type
_entity_poly.pdbx_seq_one_letter_code
_entity_poly.pdbx_strand_id
1 'polypeptide(L)'
;DAKIPLAGSGELFSIPENVRIIGTMNTADRSIALVDHALRRRFAFIKLSPNYDILRQYHEEIEEYFPIEELIEILEEVNQEINDPNYQVGVSFFLLENIDEEIQDIWQMEIEPYLEEYFFAQPEKVDEFRWNKIKDFMSKSEN
;
A
#
# COMPACT_ATOMS: atom_id res chain seq x y z
N ASP A 1 30.22 0.47 -23.87
CA ASP A 1 29.72 1.71 -23.25
C ASP A 1 29.64 2.84 -24.26
N ALA A 2 28.41 3.31 -24.54
CA ALA A 2 28.20 4.43 -25.45
C ALA A 2 28.26 5.76 -24.66
N LYS A 3 29.16 6.66 -25.06
CA LYS A 3 29.20 8.04 -24.58
C LYS A 3 28.36 8.91 -25.51
N ILE A 4 27.50 9.76 -24.92
CA ILE A 4 26.58 10.64 -25.66
C ILE A 4 26.85 12.10 -25.29
N PRO A 5 26.89 13.02 -26.26
CA PRO A 5 27.08 14.44 -25.98
C PRO A 5 25.84 15.03 -25.32
N LEU A 6 26.02 15.79 -24.24
CA LEU A 6 24.93 16.50 -23.56
C LEU A 6 24.47 17.70 -24.40
N ALA A 7 23.17 17.93 -24.48
CA ALA A 7 22.60 19.00 -25.31
C ALA A 7 23.01 20.42 -24.86
N GLY A 8 23.27 20.62 -23.56
CA GLY A 8 23.63 21.92 -23.00
C GLY A 8 25.10 22.31 -23.15
N SER A 9 26.02 21.35 -22.97
CA SER A 9 27.48 21.62 -22.97
C SER A 9 28.23 21.00 -24.14
N GLY A 10 27.64 20.03 -24.85
CA GLY A 10 28.32 19.21 -25.86
C GLY A 10 29.30 18.18 -25.26
N GLU A 11 29.48 18.15 -23.95
CA GLU A 11 30.39 17.23 -23.28
C GLU A 11 29.89 15.79 -23.36
N LEU A 12 30.82 14.86 -23.58
CA LEU A 12 30.52 13.44 -23.63
C LEU A 12 30.20 12.89 -22.23
N PHE A 13 29.01 12.32 -22.08
CA PHE A 13 28.52 11.73 -20.85
C PHE A 13 28.21 10.24 -21.02
N SER A 14 28.40 9.47 -19.95
CA SER A 14 27.97 8.07 -19.84
C SER A 14 27.63 7.77 -18.38
N ILE A 15 26.67 6.87 -18.15
CA ILE A 15 26.34 6.39 -16.80
C ILE A 15 27.45 5.42 -16.34
N PRO A 16 28.12 5.68 -15.20
CA PRO A 16 29.14 4.77 -14.67
C PRO A 16 28.58 3.40 -14.25
N GLU A 17 29.40 2.34 -14.34
CA GLU A 17 28.99 0.96 -14.01
C GLU A 17 28.60 0.75 -12.55
N ASN A 18 29.09 1.60 -11.65
CA ASN A 18 28.79 1.54 -10.21
C ASN A 18 27.51 2.31 -9.83
N VAL A 19 26.78 2.87 -10.79
CA VAL A 19 25.48 3.51 -10.55
C VAL A 19 24.37 2.46 -10.56
N ARG A 20 23.42 2.59 -9.62
CA ARG A 20 22.17 1.84 -9.58
C ARG A 20 21.02 2.85 -9.49
N ILE A 21 19.96 2.60 -10.25
CA ILE A 21 18.76 3.43 -10.23
C ILE A 21 17.63 2.56 -9.67
N ILE A 22 17.08 2.96 -8.53
CA ILE A 22 15.93 2.33 -7.90
C ILE A 22 14.80 3.35 -7.93
N GLY A 23 13.71 3.01 -8.61
CA GLY A 23 12.51 3.82 -8.65
C GLY A 23 11.40 3.13 -7.87
N THR A 24 10.61 3.90 -7.13
CA THR A 24 9.33 3.47 -6.58
C THR A 24 8.22 3.98 -7.49
N MET A 25 7.14 3.22 -7.60
CA MET A 25 5.99 3.57 -8.43
C MET A 25 4.71 3.21 -7.68
N ASN A 26 3.84 4.20 -7.47
CA ASN A 26 2.50 3.93 -7.00
C ASN A 26 1.66 3.39 -8.18
N THR A 27 1.23 2.13 -8.12
CA THR A 27 0.46 1.50 -9.20
C THR A 27 -1.00 1.89 -9.23
N ALA A 28 -1.55 2.46 -8.14
CA ALA A 28 -2.93 2.94 -8.09
C ALA A 28 -3.14 4.20 -8.94
N ASP A 29 -2.06 4.99 -9.13
CA ASP A 29 -2.09 6.20 -9.94
C ASP A 29 -2.03 5.86 -11.43
N ARG A 30 -3.19 5.91 -12.09
CA ARG A 30 -3.29 5.69 -13.54
C ARG A 30 -2.86 6.90 -14.38
N SER A 31 -2.65 8.08 -13.80
CA SER A 31 -2.15 9.26 -14.53
C SER A 31 -0.73 9.05 -15.06
N ILE A 32 0.04 8.17 -14.42
CA ILE A 32 1.37 7.74 -14.82
C ILE A 32 1.37 6.39 -15.57
N ALA A 33 0.21 5.80 -15.88
CA ALA A 33 0.11 4.48 -16.52
C ALA A 33 0.81 4.41 -17.88
N LEU A 34 1.02 5.56 -18.52
CA LEU A 34 1.92 5.75 -19.67
C LEU A 34 3.39 5.87 -19.22
N VAL A 35 3.86 4.96 -18.37
CA VAL A 35 5.31 4.72 -18.27
C VAL A 35 5.75 4.25 -19.65
N ASP A 36 6.51 5.10 -20.35
CA ASP A 36 7.00 4.87 -21.71
C ASP A 36 7.52 3.42 -21.84
N HIS A 37 7.10 2.72 -22.89
CA HIS A 37 7.62 1.40 -23.27
C HIS A 37 9.17 1.36 -23.25
N ALA A 38 9.85 2.48 -23.46
CA ALA A 38 11.29 2.60 -23.31
C ALA A 38 11.79 2.38 -21.88
N LEU A 39 11.11 2.93 -20.86
CA LEU A 39 11.44 2.70 -19.45
C LEU A 39 11.16 1.26 -19.05
N ARG A 40 10.02 0.70 -19.47
CA ARG A 40 9.70 -0.71 -19.18
C ARG A 40 10.75 -1.70 -19.69
N ARG A 41 11.47 -1.38 -20.77
CA ARG A 41 12.57 -2.19 -21.32
C ARG A 41 13.90 -2.02 -20.60
N ARG A 42 14.07 -0.96 -19.79
CA ARG A 42 15.34 -0.62 -19.12
C ARG A 42 15.36 -0.94 -17.63
N PHE A 43 14.19 -1.16 -17.03
CA PHE A 43 14.04 -1.48 -15.62
C PHE A 43 13.51 -2.90 -15.42
N ALA A 44 13.99 -3.57 -14.38
CA ALA A 44 13.30 -4.72 -13.80
C ALA A 44 12.19 -4.21 -12.88
N PHE A 45 11.00 -4.81 -12.96
CA PHE A 45 9.85 -4.42 -12.14
C PHE A 45 9.65 -5.48 -11.05
N ILE A 46 9.74 -5.05 -9.80
CA ILE A 46 9.47 -5.87 -8.63
C ILE A 46 8.16 -5.36 -8.06
N LYS A 47 7.13 -6.20 -8.09
CA LYS A 47 5.84 -5.87 -7.50
C LYS A 47 5.89 -6.12 -6.00
N LEU A 48 5.41 -5.15 -5.23
CA LEU A 48 5.21 -5.28 -3.80
C LEU A 48 3.70 -5.36 -3.54
N SER A 49 3.28 -6.43 -2.89
CA SER A 49 1.91 -6.60 -2.38
C SER A 49 1.93 -6.36 -0.86
N PRO A 50 0.77 -6.05 -0.23
CA PRO A 50 0.68 -6.03 1.22
C PRO A 50 1.24 -7.34 1.80
N ASN A 51 2.14 -7.20 2.77
CA ASN A 51 2.74 -8.35 3.45
C ASN A 51 2.34 -8.28 4.93
N TYR A 52 1.39 -9.12 5.32
CA TYR A 52 0.83 -9.15 6.67
C TYR A 52 1.81 -9.70 7.72
N ASP A 53 2.84 -10.44 7.31
CA ASP A 53 3.89 -10.87 8.25
C ASP A 53 4.67 -9.69 8.83
N ILE A 54 4.73 -8.56 8.09
CA ILE A 54 5.33 -7.33 8.61
C ILE A 54 4.49 -6.74 9.74
N LEU A 55 3.15 -6.80 9.64
CA LEU A 55 2.25 -6.36 10.72
C LEU A 55 2.42 -7.24 11.95
N ARG A 56 2.43 -8.57 11.76
CA ARG A 56 2.65 -9.53 12.85
C ARG A 56 3.95 -9.24 13.58
N GLN A 57 5.06 -9.15 12.85
CA GLN A 57 6.38 -8.89 13.43
C GLN A 57 6.45 -7.55 14.15
N TYR A 58 5.88 -6.50 13.56
CA TYR A 58 5.91 -5.16 14.16
C TYR A 58 5.13 -5.12 15.48
N HIS A 59 3.94 -5.74 15.53
CA HIS A 59 3.09 -5.76 16.73
C HIS A 59 3.49 -6.82 17.76
N GLU A 60 4.21 -7.88 17.37
CA GLU A 60 4.83 -8.82 18.31
C GLU A 60 5.93 -8.17 19.16
N GLU A 61 6.58 -7.12 18.65
CA GLU A 61 7.64 -6.38 19.35
C GLU A 61 7.11 -5.31 20.33
N ILE A 62 5.81 -5.00 20.29
CA ILE A 62 5.15 -3.97 21.10
C ILE A 62 4.59 -4.59 22.39
N GLU A 63 4.72 -3.90 23.53
CA GLU A 63 4.24 -4.41 24.83
C GLU A 63 2.71 -4.34 24.98
N GLU A 64 2.07 -3.46 24.22
CA GLU A 64 0.62 -3.25 24.22
C GLU A 64 -0.09 -4.25 23.32
N TYR A 65 -1.15 -4.87 23.85
CA TYR A 65 -1.90 -5.88 23.12
C TYR A 65 -2.86 -5.23 22.13
N PHE A 66 -2.73 -5.59 20.86
CA PHE A 66 -3.70 -5.28 19.82
C PHE A 66 -4.09 -6.57 19.05
N PRO A 67 -5.39 -6.77 18.73
CA PRO A 67 -5.88 -7.95 18.00
C PRO A 67 -5.50 -7.88 16.51
N ILE A 68 -4.21 -8.10 16.24
CA ILE A 68 -3.62 -7.88 14.92
C ILE A 68 -4.09 -8.91 13.89
N GLU A 69 -4.39 -10.15 14.30
CA GLU A 69 -4.88 -11.19 13.38
C GLU A 69 -6.30 -10.86 12.89
N GLU A 70 -7.17 -10.36 13.78
CA GLU A 70 -8.51 -9.91 13.43
C GLU A 70 -8.46 -8.73 12.45
N LEU A 71 -7.52 -7.79 12.63
CA LEU A 71 -7.29 -6.73 11.66
C LEU A 71 -6.81 -7.29 10.30
N ILE A 72 -5.88 -8.25 10.31
CA ILE A 72 -5.37 -8.89 9.09
C ILE A 72 -6.50 -9.59 8.33
N GLU A 73 -7.38 -10.33 9.01
CA GLU A 73 -8.54 -10.99 8.41
C GLU A 73 -9.44 -9.98 7.68
N ILE A 74 -9.76 -8.85 8.34
CA ILE A 74 -10.56 -7.78 7.73
C ILE A 74 -9.84 -7.18 6.51
N LEU A 75 -8.52 -6.93 6.60
CA LEU A 75 -7.74 -6.39 5.49
C LEU A 75 -7.66 -7.36 4.31
N GLU A 76 -7.62 -8.66 4.57
CA GLU A 76 -7.69 -9.70 3.54
C GLU A 76 -9.05 -9.68 2.85
N GLU A 77 -10.15 -9.59 3.60
CA GLU A 77 -11.51 -9.46 3.05
C GLU A 77 -11.67 -8.20 2.20
N VAL A 78 -11.22 -7.04 2.70
CA VAL A 78 -11.22 -5.78 1.95
C VAL A 78 -10.45 -5.93 0.64
N ASN A 79 -9.24 -6.49 0.69
CA ASN A 79 -8.40 -6.65 -0.50
C ASN A 79 -8.94 -7.71 -1.48
N GLN A 80 -9.67 -8.71 -0.99
CA GLN A 80 -10.41 -9.66 -1.83
C GLN A 80 -11.58 -8.97 -2.54
N GLU A 81 -12.32 -8.10 -1.85
CA GLU A 81 -13.45 -7.38 -2.43
C GLU A 81 -13.00 -6.34 -3.46
N ILE A 82 -11.85 -5.69 -3.23
CA ILE A 82 -11.21 -4.79 -4.19
C ILE A 82 -10.87 -5.53 -5.49
N ASN A 83 -10.32 -6.75 -5.37
CA ASN A 83 -9.98 -7.65 -6.48
C ASN A 83 -9.14 -7.01 -7.61
N ASP A 84 -8.39 -5.95 -7.30
CA ASP A 84 -7.40 -5.34 -8.18
C ASP A 84 -6.10 -5.18 -7.39
N PRO A 85 -5.05 -5.94 -7.75
CA PRO A 85 -3.79 -5.89 -7.03
C PRO A 85 -3.07 -4.53 -7.04
N ASN A 86 -3.51 -3.55 -7.84
CA ASN A 86 -2.93 -2.20 -7.85
C ASN A 86 -3.60 -1.27 -6.83
N TYR A 87 -4.76 -1.65 -6.30
CA TYR A 87 -5.59 -0.88 -5.37
C TYR A 87 -5.72 -1.58 -4.02
N GLN A 88 -4.88 -2.56 -3.73
CA GLN A 88 -4.90 -3.19 -2.41
C GLN A 88 -4.52 -2.17 -1.33
N VAL A 89 -5.26 -2.18 -0.24
CA VAL A 89 -4.93 -1.45 0.99
C VAL A 89 -3.61 -1.99 1.52
N GLY A 90 -2.63 -1.09 1.67
CA GLY A 90 -1.32 -1.39 2.19
C GLY A 90 -1.30 -1.49 3.72
N VAL A 91 -0.26 -2.16 4.24
CA VAL A 91 -0.09 -2.34 5.69
C VAL A 91 0.45 -1.11 6.42
N SER A 92 0.96 -0.11 5.71
CA SER A 92 1.68 1.03 6.29
C SER A 92 0.83 1.90 7.23
N PHE A 93 -0.49 1.95 7.03
CA PHE A 93 -1.41 2.68 7.91
C PHE A 93 -1.39 2.13 9.34
N PHE A 94 -1.06 0.85 9.51
CA PHE A 94 -1.19 0.13 10.77
C PHE A 94 0.16 -0.17 11.45
N LEU A 95 1.26 0.42 10.96
CA LEU A 95 2.60 0.29 11.56
C LEU A 95 2.84 1.44 12.57
N LEU A 96 2.05 1.44 13.65
CA LEU A 96 2.07 2.45 14.71
C LEU A 96 2.05 1.77 16.08
N GLU A 97 2.74 2.35 17.06
CA GLU A 97 2.81 1.82 18.43
C GLU A 97 1.46 1.90 19.14
N ASN A 98 0.74 3.03 19.01
CA ASN A 98 -0.56 3.31 19.63
C ASN A 98 -1.74 2.98 18.71
N ILE A 99 -1.67 1.82 18.04
CA ILE A 99 -2.67 1.40 17.05
C ILE A 99 -4.08 1.27 17.65
N ASP A 100 -4.19 0.87 18.91
CA ASP A 100 -5.44 0.72 19.64
C ASP A 100 -6.19 2.06 19.83
N GLU A 101 -5.46 3.16 20.01
CA GLU A 101 -6.00 4.51 20.10
C GLU A 101 -6.36 5.08 18.72
N GLU A 102 -5.54 4.79 17.70
CA GLU A 102 -5.61 5.42 16.38
C GLU A 102 -6.47 4.65 15.37
N ILE A 103 -6.75 3.35 15.61
CA ILE A 103 -7.38 2.47 14.61
C ILE A 103 -8.74 3.00 14.13
N GLN A 104 -9.52 3.62 15.02
CA GLN A 104 -10.79 4.21 14.65
C GLN A 104 -10.59 5.36 13.65
N ASP A 105 -9.67 6.27 13.94
CA ASP A 105 -9.43 7.45 13.12
C ASP A 105 -8.80 7.05 11.78
N ILE A 106 -7.83 6.12 11.80
CA ILE A 106 -7.28 5.51 10.57
C ILE A 106 -8.40 4.94 9.71
N TRP A 107 -9.29 4.16 10.32
CA TRP A 107 -10.35 3.50 9.55
C TRP A 107 -11.35 4.50 8.98
N GLN A 108 -11.82 5.44 9.79
CA GLN A 108 -12.87 6.39 9.38
C GLN A 108 -12.36 7.52 8.48
N MET A 109 -11.10 7.92 8.61
CA MET A 109 -10.55 9.07 7.88
C MET A 109 -9.69 8.68 6.69
N GLU A 110 -9.10 7.49 6.67
CA GLU A 110 -8.25 7.02 5.56
C GLU A 110 -8.88 5.84 4.81
N ILE A 111 -9.24 4.76 5.52
CA ILE A 111 -9.70 3.52 4.87
C ILE A 111 -11.11 3.67 4.28
N GLU A 112 -12.09 4.14 5.04
CA GLU A 112 -13.45 4.32 4.55
C GLU A 112 -13.51 5.27 3.36
N PRO A 113 -12.91 6.48 3.38
CA PRO A 113 -12.93 7.38 2.23
C PRO A 113 -12.23 6.78 1.00
N TYR A 114 -11.15 6.02 1.20
CA TYR A 114 -10.49 5.29 0.13
C TYR A 114 -11.41 4.26 -0.53
N LEU A 115 -12.14 3.48 0.27
CA LEU A 115 -13.11 2.50 -0.23
C LEU A 115 -14.32 3.17 -0.89
N GLU A 116 -14.78 4.31 -0.38
CA GLU A 116 -15.83 5.13 -1.01
C GLU A 116 -15.43 5.63 -2.39
N GLU A 117 -14.18 6.09 -2.55
CA GLU A 117 -13.66 6.53 -3.84
C GLU A 117 -13.53 5.33 -4.80
N TYR A 118 -12.98 4.21 -4.34
CA TYR A 118 -12.78 3.02 -5.15
C TYR A 118 -14.11 2.38 -5.59
N PHE A 119 -15.04 2.20 -4.65
CA PHE A 119 -16.37 1.61 -4.86
C PHE A 119 -17.47 2.65 -5.10
N PHE A 120 -17.15 3.79 -5.72
CA PHE A 120 -18.12 4.89 -5.93
C PHE A 120 -19.44 4.45 -6.61
N ALA A 121 -19.38 3.39 -7.43
CA ALA A 121 -20.53 2.83 -8.14
C ALA A 121 -21.24 1.67 -7.41
N GLN A 122 -20.66 1.18 -6.31
CA GLN A 122 -21.12 0.03 -5.52
C GLN A 122 -21.00 0.34 -4.01
N PRO A 123 -21.69 1.37 -3.49
CA PRO A 123 -21.59 1.81 -2.09
C PRO A 123 -21.94 0.70 -1.08
N GLU A 124 -22.76 -0.27 -1.48
CA GLU A 124 -23.13 -1.43 -0.66
C GLU A 124 -21.91 -2.27 -0.22
N LYS A 125 -20.84 -2.29 -1.03
CA LYS A 125 -19.59 -2.98 -0.67
C LYS A 125 -18.86 -2.28 0.47
N VAL A 126 -18.95 -0.95 0.52
CA VAL A 126 -18.34 -0.16 1.59
C VAL A 126 -19.09 -0.34 2.90
N ASP A 127 -20.42 -0.53 2.84
CA ASP A 127 -21.27 -0.70 4.03
C ASP A 127 -20.87 -1.89 4.90
N GLU A 128 -20.29 -2.95 4.32
CA GLU A 128 -19.80 -4.12 5.04
C GLU A 128 -18.54 -3.81 5.87
N PHE A 129 -17.72 -2.86 5.41
CA PHE A 129 -16.43 -2.51 6.02
C PHE A 129 -16.47 -1.21 6.82
N ARG A 130 -17.65 -0.65 7.09
CA ARG A 130 -17.76 0.54 7.95
C ARG A 130 -17.29 0.23 9.37
N TRP A 131 -16.68 1.21 10.02
CA TRP A 131 -16.18 1.13 11.39
C TRP A 131 -17.22 0.54 12.35
N ASN A 132 -18.47 1.00 12.25
CA ASN A 132 -19.56 0.54 13.09
C ASN A 132 -19.92 -0.94 12.92
N LYS A 133 -19.52 -1.58 11.81
CA LYS A 133 -19.68 -3.01 11.54
C LYS A 133 -18.49 -3.82 12.01
N ILE A 134 -17.28 -3.30 11.80
CA ILE A 134 -16.05 -4.05 12.04
C ILE A 134 -15.49 -3.90 13.47
N LYS A 135 -15.80 -2.82 14.18
CA LYS A 135 -15.28 -2.56 15.54
C LYS A 135 -15.61 -3.67 16.54
N ASP A 136 -16.73 -4.38 16.33
CA ASP A 136 -17.18 -5.46 17.19
C ASP A 136 -16.38 -6.76 16.90
N PHE A 137 -15.74 -6.86 15.74
CA PHE A 137 -14.82 -7.95 15.42
C PHE A 137 -13.45 -7.73 16.07
N MET A 138 -13.01 -6.47 16.15
CA MET A 138 -11.75 -6.08 16.80
C MET A 138 -11.83 -6.01 18.33
N SER A 139 -12.99 -6.25 18.93
CA SER A 139 -13.16 -6.29 20.40
C SER A 139 -13.39 -7.71 20.95
N LYS A 140 -13.41 -8.73 20.09
CA LYS A 140 -13.78 -10.11 20.48
C LYS A 140 -12.68 -10.92 21.15
N SER A 141 -11.47 -10.38 21.30
CA SER A 141 -10.30 -11.13 21.76
C SER A 141 -10.11 -11.10 23.29
N GLU A 142 -11.05 -10.55 24.05
CA GLU A 142 -11.05 -10.54 25.53
C GLU A 142 -11.73 -11.76 26.22
N ASN A 143 -11.87 -12.92 25.56
CA ASN A 143 -12.43 -14.13 26.21
C ASN A 143 -11.53 -15.36 26.13
#